data_AF-N9NJ59-F1
#
_entry.id   AF-N9NJ59-F1
#
_cell.length_a   1.000
_cell.length_b   1.000
_cell.length_c   1.000
_cell.angle_alpha   90.00
_cell.angle_beta   90.00
_cell.angle_gamma   90.00
#
_symmetry.space_group_name_H-M   'P 1'
#
loop_
_entity.id
_entity.type
_entity.pdbx_description
1 polymer ?
#
loop_
_entity_poly.entity_id
_entity_poly.type
_entity_poly.pdbx_seq_one_letter_code
_entity_poly.pdbx_strand_id
1 'polypeptide(L)'
;MTSQVMTTEQLRTSRQAAHAAPKPVEVGLTSLEGFELAQRIAKMLAASTMVPEVYRDTLKIKDGKDQNGNWLYRSEPNPNGLANCVIALNMANRMGADPLMIMQNLYIVEGRPAWSSQFVIGAINTSGKYSPLRFEMEDRGEIEVTYTTKDWKWNERARKSLPEEKVHTIKLRNIVCKAWAIEAGTGERLESAEISMEMAVKEGWYQKNGSKWQTMPEQMLRYRAASFFGRIYAPEVLMGIRTQEEELESIIDVTPEPVNTAPQTLDSIKQNVVKEVATNAPAEEKPKRSRQTQTKTFTQEVEAPVEDIPPVQQAENVQNQTSNDVGDGALSVDELKRLQQEAEALVQQKKQPSSAEMKKEYAKALNTAKSLADVLDIEEQIENDNALTQTDFQYLQANIEQVRAKFETSQAPAVDPIKSGSVKNGLTLLISDAKNGEDIRQVAQQMNAAKPNLTNEHQQELLQAYAQKKQLIEDQMDMFPNK
;
A
#
# COMPACT_ATOMS: atom_id res chain seq x y z
N MET A 1 -8.46 -56.71 51.74
CA MET A 1 -7.61 -56.45 50.55
C MET A 1 -8.25 -57.15 49.37
N THR A 2 -9.08 -56.45 48.59
CA THR A 2 -9.68 -56.97 47.36
C THR A 2 -8.72 -56.67 46.22
N SER A 3 -7.97 -57.68 45.77
CA SER A 3 -7.13 -57.61 44.58
C SER A 3 -8.04 -57.52 43.35
N GLN A 4 -8.09 -56.35 42.72
CA GLN A 4 -8.68 -56.20 41.39
C GLN A 4 -7.72 -56.83 40.38
N VAL A 5 -8.04 -58.04 39.93
CA VAL A 5 -7.36 -58.70 38.82
C VAL A 5 -7.82 -58.00 37.54
N MET A 6 -6.97 -57.17 36.96
CA MET A 6 -7.22 -56.59 35.63
C MET A 6 -7.35 -57.73 34.61
N THR A 7 -8.45 -57.71 33.86
CA THR A 7 -8.69 -58.69 32.78
C THR A 7 -7.66 -58.52 31.66
N THR A 8 -7.35 -59.61 30.97
CA THR A 8 -6.39 -59.64 29.85
C THR A 8 -6.74 -58.65 28.73
N GLU A 9 -8.02 -58.30 28.60
CA GLU A 9 -8.53 -57.28 27.69
C GLU A 9 -8.17 -55.86 28.15
N GLN A 10 -8.30 -55.56 29.46
CA GLN A 10 -7.87 -54.28 30.03
C GLN A 10 -6.35 -54.08 29.94
N LEU A 11 -5.56 -55.15 30.05
CA LEU A 11 -4.11 -55.14 29.81
C LEU A 11 -3.75 -54.94 28.32
N ARG A 12 -4.61 -55.39 27.40
CA ARG A 12 -4.42 -55.15 25.95
C ARG A 12 -4.81 -53.73 25.57
N THR A 13 -5.92 -53.19 26.10
CA THR A 13 -6.34 -51.81 25.86
C THR A 13 -5.36 -50.82 26.49
N SER A 14 -4.83 -51.09 27.68
CA SER A 14 -3.80 -50.24 28.31
C SER A 14 -2.47 -50.30 27.57
N ARG A 15 -2.07 -51.46 27.04
CA ARG A 15 -0.90 -51.58 26.15
C ARG A 15 -1.12 -50.91 24.79
N GLN A 16 -2.31 -50.97 24.20
CA GLN A 16 -2.63 -50.26 22.95
C GLN A 16 -2.66 -48.73 23.15
N ALA A 17 -3.18 -48.24 24.29
CA ALA A 17 -3.11 -46.83 24.65
C ALA A 17 -1.67 -46.36 24.93
N ALA A 18 -0.82 -47.23 25.49
CA ALA A 18 0.59 -46.93 25.74
C ALA A 18 1.51 -47.05 24.50
N HIS A 19 1.02 -47.60 23.38
CA HIS A 19 1.80 -47.82 22.15
C HIS A 19 1.33 -47.00 20.94
N ALA A 20 0.34 -46.12 21.13
CA ALA A 20 0.10 -45.05 20.16
C ALA A 20 1.26 -44.06 20.29
N ALA A 21 2.32 -44.25 19.50
CA ALA A 21 3.39 -43.27 19.39
C ALA A 21 2.77 -41.88 19.17
N PRO A 22 3.18 -40.84 19.93
CA PRO A 22 2.66 -39.50 19.70
C PRO A 22 2.88 -39.16 18.24
N LYS A 23 1.81 -38.83 17.52
CA LYS A 23 1.91 -38.41 16.13
C LYS A 23 2.87 -37.21 16.07
N PRO A 24 3.78 -37.13 15.09
CA PRO A 24 4.63 -35.96 14.95
C PRO A 24 3.73 -34.73 14.78
N VAL A 25 3.83 -33.80 15.74
CA VAL A 25 3.10 -32.53 15.69
C VAL A 25 3.88 -31.59 14.79
N GLU A 26 3.31 -31.27 13.64
CA GLU A 26 3.88 -30.30 12.71
C GLU A 26 3.45 -28.88 13.07
N VAL A 27 4.33 -27.92 12.82
CA VAL A 27 4.03 -26.50 12.98
C VAL A 27 2.93 -26.10 11.99
N GLY A 28 1.86 -25.48 12.45
CA GLY A 28 0.73 -25.16 11.60
C GLY A 28 -0.20 -24.12 12.23
N LEU A 29 -1.04 -23.49 11.39
CA LEU A 29 -2.06 -22.54 11.85
C LEU A 29 -3.45 -23.17 11.98
N THR A 30 -3.64 -24.37 11.45
CA THR A 30 -4.96 -25.01 11.28
C THR A 30 -5.27 -26.03 12.37
N SER A 31 -4.25 -26.59 13.02
CA SER A 31 -4.41 -27.53 14.14
C SER A 31 -4.08 -26.84 15.46
N LEU A 32 -4.80 -27.19 16.53
CA LEU A 32 -4.55 -26.65 17.86
C LEU A 32 -3.12 -26.96 18.33
N GLU A 33 -2.72 -28.23 18.25
CA GLU A 33 -1.39 -28.69 18.66
C GLU A 33 -0.28 -28.03 17.84
N GLY A 34 -0.46 -27.90 16.53
CA GLY A 34 0.50 -27.25 15.64
C GLY A 34 0.61 -25.74 15.87
N PHE A 35 -0.50 -25.09 16.22
CA PHE A 35 -0.52 -23.66 16.52
C PHE A 35 0.15 -23.36 17.86
N GLU A 36 -0.10 -24.17 18.89
CA GLU A 36 0.61 -24.05 20.17
C GLU A 36 2.11 -24.26 20.01
N LEU A 37 2.52 -25.26 19.22
CA LEU A 37 3.92 -25.50 18.90
C LEU A 37 4.53 -24.29 18.17
N ALA A 38 3.82 -23.76 17.16
CA ALA A 38 4.23 -22.55 16.44
C ALA A 38 4.45 -21.37 17.38
N GLN A 39 3.54 -21.13 18.33
CA GLN A 39 3.69 -20.07 19.33
C GLN A 39 4.91 -20.27 20.23
N ARG A 40 5.19 -21.51 20.67
CA ARG A 40 6.35 -21.80 21.52
C ARG A 40 7.67 -21.56 20.78
N ILE A 41 7.74 -22.00 19.52
CA ILE A 41 8.91 -21.75 18.66
C ILE A 41 9.04 -20.25 18.39
N ALA A 42 7.95 -19.57 18.07
CA ALA A 42 7.94 -18.13 17.82
C ALA A 42 8.42 -17.32 19.03
N LYS A 43 8.03 -17.68 20.26
CA LYS A 43 8.54 -17.05 21.49
C LYS A 43 10.05 -17.20 21.63
N MET A 44 10.59 -18.38 21.31
CA MET A 44 12.05 -18.60 21.32
C MET A 44 12.75 -17.76 20.26
N LEU A 45 12.20 -17.71 19.04
CA LEU A 45 12.77 -16.93 17.93
C LEU A 45 12.71 -15.43 18.20
N ALA A 46 11.61 -14.92 18.74
CA ALA A 46 11.44 -13.50 19.03
C ALA A 46 12.36 -13.00 20.16
N ALA A 47 12.77 -13.88 21.07
CA ALA A 47 13.76 -13.56 22.10
C ALA A 47 15.22 -13.55 21.56
N SER A 48 15.47 -14.11 20.36
CA SER A 48 16.81 -14.26 19.81
C SER A 48 17.30 -13.00 19.10
N THR A 49 18.56 -12.63 19.35
CA THR A 49 19.23 -11.53 18.65
C THR A 49 19.67 -11.88 17.23
N MET A 50 19.66 -13.16 16.86
CA MET A 50 20.00 -13.62 15.50
C MET A 50 18.86 -13.38 14.50
N VAL A 51 17.64 -13.24 15.01
CA VAL A 51 16.44 -12.96 14.21
C VAL A 51 16.37 -11.44 13.92
N PRO A 52 15.90 -10.98 12.75
CA PRO A 52 15.79 -9.54 12.45
C PRO A 52 14.82 -8.78 13.37
N GLU A 53 15.04 -7.47 13.53
CA GLU A 53 14.35 -6.64 14.53
C GLU A 53 12.82 -6.68 14.45
N VAL A 54 12.26 -6.75 13.24
CA VAL A 54 10.79 -6.78 13.02
C VAL A 54 10.11 -8.01 13.61
N TYR A 55 10.85 -9.08 13.87
CA TYR A 55 10.38 -10.34 14.44
C TYR A 55 10.73 -10.48 15.93
N ARG A 56 11.57 -9.59 16.49
CA ARG A 56 11.98 -9.65 17.88
C ARG A 56 10.89 -9.14 18.82
N ASP A 57 10.90 -9.62 20.06
CA ASP A 57 10.00 -9.15 21.12
C ASP A 57 10.33 -7.73 21.59
N THR A 58 11.53 -7.21 21.28
CA THR A 58 11.94 -5.86 21.64
C THR A 58 12.53 -5.11 20.45
N LEU A 59 12.10 -3.86 20.25
CA LEU A 59 12.66 -2.93 19.28
C LEU A 59 13.61 -1.96 19.97
N LYS A 60 14.67 -1.55 19.26
CA LYS A 60 15.58 -0.49 19.70
C LYS A 60 15.17 0.82 19.06
N ILE A 61 14.62 1.73 19.86
CA ILE A 61 14.21 3.05 19.41
C ILE A 61 15.27 4.06 19.82
N LYS A 62 15.58 5.01 18.92
CA LYS A 62 16.57 6.07 19.19
C LYS A 62 16.02 6.99 20.30
N ASP A 63 16.72 7.04 21.42
CA ASP A 63 16.36 7.77 22.65
C ASP A 63 17.35 8.92 22.89
N GLY A 64 17.42 9.83 21.92
CA GLY A 64 18.32 10.99 21.97
C GLY A 64 19.79 10.67 21.67
N LYS A 65 20.65 11.66 21.93
CA LYS A 65 22.10 11.56 21.76
C LYS A 65 22.79 11.74 23.11
N ASP A 66 23.88 11.03 23.32
CA ASP A 66 24.77 11.27 24.45
C ASP A 66 25.50 12.62 24.30
N GLN A 67 26.26 13.01 25.33
CA GLN A 67 27.08 14.23 25.32
C GLN A 67 28.17 14.23 24.22
N ASN A 68 28.48 13.05 23.66
CA ASN A 68 29.47 12.84 22.62
C ASN A 68 28.86 12.76 21.21
N GLY A 69 27.53 12.93 21.09
CA GLY A 69 26.80 12.92 19.82
C GLY A 69 26.42 11.53 19.28
N ASN A 70 26.68 10.45 20.01
CA ASN A 70 26.25 9.10 19.65
C ASN A 70 24.78 8.89 20.00
N TRP A 71 24.06 8.14 19.16
CA TRP A 71 22.68 7.80 19.41
C TRP A 71 22.56 6.82 20.59
N LEU A 72 21.76 7.20 21.57
CA LEU A 72 21.31 6.31 22.63
C LEU A 72 20.09 5.53 22.13
N TYR A 73 19.93 4.30 22.59
CA TYR A 73 18.82 3.44 22.20
C TYR A 73 18.10 2.94 23.44
N ARG A 74 16.77 3.02 23.42
CA ARG A 74 15.89 2.41 24.41
C ARG A 74 15.27 1.15 23.83
N SER A 75 15.19 0.11 24.65
CA SER A 75 14.43 -1.10 24.33
C SER A 75 12.96 -0.89 24.67
N GLU A 76 12.09 -1.05 23.67
CA GLU A 76 10.64 -1.05 23.84
C GLU A 76 10.05 -2.39 23.39
N PRO A 77 8.95 -2.86 24.00
CA PRO A 77 8.30 -4.10 23.61
C PRO A 77 7.67 -3.98 22.21
N ASN A 78 7.88 -5.00 21.38
CA ASN A 78 7.29 -5.11 20.05
C ASN A 78 5.98 -5.90 20.12
N PRO A 79 4.80 -5.27 19.94
CA PRO A 79 3.53 -5.99 19.95
C PRO A 79 3.40 -6.99 18.79
N ASN A 80 4.10 -6.77 17.68
CA ASN A 80 3.97 -7.57 16.47
C ASN A 80 5.01 -8.68 16.34
N GLY A 81 6.06 -8.69 17.17
CA GLY A 81 7.22 -9.59 17.02
C GLY A 81 6.82 -11.07 17.01
N LEU A 82 6.05 -11.48 18.03
CA LEU A 82 5.54 -12.84 18.13
C LEU A 82 4.63 -13.23 16.96
N ALA A 83 3.71 -12.35 16.56
CA ALA A 83 2.79 -12.61 15.45
C ALA A 83 3.54 -12.76 14.11
N ASN A 84 4.51 -11.88 13.86
CA ASN A 84 5.38 -11.94 12.68
C ASN A 84 6.18 -13.25 12.65
N CYS A 85 6.69 -13.70 13.82
CA CYS A 85 7.40 -14.98 13.92
C CYS A 85 6.50 -16.17 13.54
N VAL A 86 5.26 -16.19 14.03
CA VAL A 86 4.29 -17.26 13.71
C VAL A 86 3.95 -17.27 12.21
N ILE A 87 3.79 -16.09 11.60
CA ILE A 87 3.54 -15.98 10.14
C ILE A 87 4.74 -16.48 9.35
N ALA A 88 5.97 -16.09 9.72
CA ALA A 88 7.18 -16.56 9.06
C ALA A 88 7.36 -18.07 9.20
N LEU A 89 7.03 -18.67 10.36
CA LEU A 89 7.02 -20.12 10.55
C LEU A 89 6.01 -20.81 9.63
N ASN A 90 4.80 -20.26 9.49
CA ASN A 90 3.83 -20.81 8.56
C ASN A 90 4.31 -20.72 7.10
N MET A 91 4.95 -19.61 6.75
CA MET A 91 5.53 -19.42 5.42
C MET A 91 6.65 -20.42 5.13
N ALA A 92 7.54 -20.62 6.09
CA ALA A 92 8.61 -21.61 6.02
C ALA A 92 8.07 -23.01 5.74
N ASN A 93 7.00 -23.43 6.44
CA ASN A 93 6.38 -24.73 6.19
C ASN A 93 5.73 -24.84 4.82
N ARG A 94 5.09 -23.77 4.32
CA ARG A 94 4.51 -23.77 2.97
C ARG A 94 5.56 -23.92 1.88
N MET A 95 6.73 -23.31 2.07
CA MET A 95 7.84 -23.36 1.13
C MET A 95 8.73 -24.60 1.31
N GLY A 96 8.56 -25.37 2.39
CA GLY A 96 9.53 -26.40 2.79
C GLY A 96 10.92 -25.81 3.08
N ALA A 97 10.97 -24.58 3.57
CA ALA A 97 12.18 -23.80 3.79
C ALA A 97 12.53 -23.67 5.27
N ASP A 98 13.80 -23.39 5.57
CA ASP A 98 14.23 -23.13 6.94
C ASP A 98 13.62 -21.80 7.49
N PRO A 99 13.06 -21.79 8.71
CA PRO A 99 12.45 -20.60 9.29
C PRO A 99 13.38 -19.39 9.40
N LEU A 100 14.65 -19.60 9.74
CA LEU A 100 15.61 -18.51 9.88
C LEU A 100 15.95 -17.92 8.50
N MET A 101 16.09 -18.76 7.48
CA MET A 101 16.26 -18.30 6.10
C MET A 101 15.08 -17.43 5.64
N ILE A 102 13.84 -17.81 5.96
CA ILE A 102 12.66 -17.01 5.65
C ILE A 102 12.68 -15.68 6.40
N MET A 103 12.90 -15.69 7.72
CA MET A 103 12.92 -14.46 8.52
C MET A 103 13.99 -13.48 8.06
N GLN A 104 15.16 -13.96 7.61
CA GLN A 104 16.24 -13.10 7.10
C GLN A 104 15.91 -12.43 5.75
N ASN A 105 15.06 -13.06 4.94
CA ASN A 105 14.77 -12.62 3.57
C ASN A 105 13.38 -12.03 3.38
N LEU A 106 12.49 -12.17 4.36
CA LEU A 106 11.14 -11.63 4.35
C LEU A 106 11.11 -10.28 5.07
N TYR A 107 10.95 -9.22 4.29
CA TYR A 107 10.84 -7.84 4.76
C TYR A 107 9.37 -7.45 4.88
N ILE A 108 9.09 -6.51 5.78
CA ILE A 108 7.75 -5.90 5.94
C ILE A 108 7.88 -4.44 5.51
N VAL A 109 7.26 -4.09 4.40
CA VAL A 109 7.26 -2.74 3.82
C VAL A 109 5.84 -2.19 3.89
N GLU A 110 5.60 -1.17 4.71
CA GLU A 110 4.26 -0.59 4.94
C GLU A 110 3.17 -1.61 5.29
N GLY A 111 3.53 -2.64 6.07
CA GLY A 111 2.62 -3.72 6.46
C GLY A 111 2.43 -4.81 5.40
N ARG A 112 3.12 -4.72 4.26
CA ARG A 112 3.10 -5.73 3.19
C ARG A 112 4.36 -6.59 3.25
N PRO A 113 4.25 -7.93 3.22
CA PRO A 113 5.41 -8.79 3.11
C PRO A 113 6.06 -8.62 1.74
N ALA A 114 7.40 -8.62 1.71
CA ALA A 114 8.18 -8.53 0.49
C ALA A 114 9.47 -9.37 0.59
N TRP A 115 9.82 -10.09 -0.46
CA TRP A 115 11.03 -10.91 -0.51
C TRP A 115 12.26 -10.07 -0.87
N SER A 116 13.43 -10.40 -0.35
CA SER A 116 14.66 -9.87 -0.95
C SER A 116 14.81 -10.37 -2.39
N SER A 117 15.27 -9.52 -3.32
CA SER A 117 15.56 -9.98 -4.69
C SER A 117 16.58 -11.12 -4.73
N GLN A 118 17.53 -11.15 -3.79
CA GLN A 118 18.52 -12.23 -3.67
C GLN A 118 17.86 -13.57 -3.34
N PHE A 119 16.88 -13.58 -2.43
CA PHE A 119 16.11 -14.76 -2.10
C PHE A 119 15.29 -15.24 -3.29
N VAL A 120 14.65 -14.33 -4.04
CA VAL A 120 13.93 -14.68 -5.27
C VAL A 120 14.83 -15.39 -6.28
N ILE A 121 16.01 -14.82 -6.57
CA ILE A 121 16.97 -15.42 -7.49
C ILE A 121 17.41 -16.79 -6.97
N GLY A 122 17.74 -16.90 -5.68
CA GLY A 122 18.14 -18.15 -5.05
C GLY A 122 17.04 -19.21 -5.13
N ALA A 123 15.81 -18.86 -4.77
CA ALA A 123 14.66 -19.74 -4.76
C ALA A 123 14.31 -20.27 -6.16
N ILE A 124 14.39 -19.41 -7.19
CA ILE A 124 14.23 -19.84 -8.59
C ILE A 124 15.33 -20.84 -8.96
N ASN A 125 16.59 -20.53 -8.63
CA ASN A 125 17.72 -21.39 -8.96
C ASN A 125 17.67 -22.76 -8.26
N THR A 126 17.13 -22.82 -7.04
CA THR A 126 16.98 -24.07 -6.28
C THR A 126 15.67 -24.80 -6.55
N SER A 127 14.73 -24.20 -7.28
CA SER A 127 13.41 -24.78 -7.54
C SER A 127 13.46 -26.09 -8.33
N GLY A 128 14.54 -26.34 -9.07
CA GLY A 128 14.68 -27.49 -9.97
C GLY A 128 13.83 -27.41 -11.24
N LYS A 129 12.91 -26.44 -11.35
CA LYS A 129 12.08 -26.21 -12.53
C LYS A 129 12.83 -25.48 -13.64
N TYR A 130 13.83 -24.68 -13.27
CA TYR A 130 14.60 -23.85 -14.19
C TYR A 130 16.10 -24.08 -14.00
N SER A 131 16.87 -23.86 -15.07
CA SER A 131 18.31 -23.64 -14.95
C SER A 131 18.60 -22.41 -14.07
N PRO A 132 19.82 -22.28 -13.52
CA PRO A 132 20.20 -21.05 -12.81
C PRO A 132 19.95 -19.82 -13.68
N LEU A 133 19.24 -18.84 -13.11
CA LEU A 133 18.86 -17.60 -13.77
C LEU A 133 20.12 -16.87 -14.24
N ARG A 134 20.12 -16.48 -15.51
CA ARG A 134 21.18 -15.70 -16.15
C ARG A 134 20.64 -14.36 -16.59
N PHE A 135 21.55 -13.42 -16.77
CA PHE A 135 21.22 -12.05 -17.12
C PHE A 135 22.03 -11.65 -18.34
N GLU A 136 21.33 -11.18 -19.36
CA GLU A 136 21.93 -10.50 -20.50
C GLU A 136 21.78 -9.00 -20.27
N MET A 137 22.90 -8.29 -20.39
CA MET A 137 22.91 -6.84 -20.30
C MET A 137 23.45 -6.29 -21.61
N GLU A 138 22.70 -5.35 -22.17
CA GLU A 138 23.04 -4.64 -23.41
C GLU A 138 23.16 -3.15 -23.08
N ASP A 139 24.26 -2.52 -23.49
CA ASP A 139 24.43 -1.09 -23.37
C ASP A 139 23.99 -0.40 -24.68
N ARG A 140 22.92 0.38 -24.60
CA ARG A 140 22.37 1.14 -25.75
C ARG A 140 22.92 2.56 -25.84
N GLY A 141 23.99 2.86 -25.11
CA GLY A 141 24.65 4.16 -25.14
C GLY A 141 23.92 5.23 -24.34
N GLU A 142 24.32 6.48 -24.52
CA GLU A 142 23.76 7.61 -23.78
C GLU A 142 22.43 8.08 -24.39
N ILE A 143 21.44 8.29 -23.53
CA ILE A 143 20.14 8.85 -23.88
C ILE A 143 19.81 10.04 -22.99
N GLU A 144 19.01 10.95 -23.52
CA GLU A 144 18.40 12.02 -22.76
C GLU A 144 16.95 11.66 -22.48
N VAL A 145 16.60 11.42 -21.22
CA VAL A 145 15.24 11.07 -20.81
C VAL A 145 14.64 12.25 -20.06
N THR A 146 13.44 12.66 -20.48
CA THR A 146 12.65 13.66 -19.80
C THR A 146 11.67 13.01 -18.83
N TYR A 147 11.53 13.59 -17.65
CA TYR A 147 10.48 13.22 -16.70
C TYR A 147 9.89 14.49 -16.06
N THR A 148 8.62 14.41 -15.68
CA THR A 148 7.90 15.53 -15.10
C THR A 148 7.79 15.34 -13.59
N THR A 149 8.18 16.34 -12.83
CA THR A 149 7.92 16.40 -11.37
C THR A 149 6.89 17.49 -11.11
N LYS A 150 5.97 17.26 -10.17
CA LYS A 150 5.03 18.27 -9.71
C LYS A 150 5.66 19.02 -8.54
N ASP A 151 6.11 20.23 -8.79
CA ASP A 151 6.62 21.12 -7.74
C ASP A 151 5.47 22.01 -7.28
N TRP A 152 5.17 22.01 -5.98
CA TRP A 152 4.16 22.90 -5.41
C TRP A 152 4.74 24.31 -5.29
N LYS A 153 4.20 25.25 -6.07
CA LYS A 153 4.60 26.64 -6.02
C LYS A 153 3.50 27.48 -5.42
N TRP A 154 3.88 28.31 -4.45
CA TRP A 154 2.97 29.26 -3.84
C TRP A 154 2.45 30.23 -4.90
N ASN A 155 1.12 30.27 -5.08
CA ASN A 155 0.49 31.25 -5.94
C ASN A 155 -0.08 32.37 -5.08
N GLU A 156 0.51 33.57 -5.20
CA GLU A 156 0.10 34.76 -4.45
C GLU A 156 -1.34 35.18 -4.71
N ARG A 157 -1.87 34.96 -5.92
CA ARG A 157 -3.26 35.32 -6.28
C ARG A 157 -4.28 34.38 -5.68
N ALA A 158 -3.97 33.08 -5.64
CA ALA A 158 -4.88 32.06 -5.12
C ALA A 158 -4.72 31.81 -3.62
N ARG A 159 -3.69 32.39 -2.97
CA ARG A 159 -3.30 32.11 -1.57
C ARG A 159 -3.19 30.62 -1.26
N LYS A 160 -2.79 29.83 -2.26
CA LYS A 160 -2.65 28.37 -2.18
C LYS A 160 -1.45 27.95 -3.01
N SER A 161 -0.78 26.89 -2.57
CA SER A 161 0.19 26.19 -3.39
C SER A 161 -0.55 25.50 -4.53
N LEU A 162 -0.11 25.74 -5.75
CA LEU A 162 -0.60 25.05 -6.94
C LEU A 162 0.52 24.17 -7.50
N PRO A 163 0.21 22.96 -8.00
CA PRO A 163 1.22 22.10 -8.58
C PRO A 163 1.64 22.68 -9.94
N GLU A 164 2.93 22.98 -10.10
CA GLU A 164 3.57 23.35 -11.36
C GLU A 164 4.34 22.14 -11.89
N GLU A 165 4.09 21.77 -13.14
CA GLU A 165 4.79 20.66 -13.79
C GLU A 165 6.15 21.15 -14.30
N LYS A 166 7.22 20.62 -13.70
CA LYS A 166 8.58 20.92 -14.12
C LYS A 166 9.17 19.72 -14.85
N VAL A 167 9.47 19.94 -16.12
CA VAL A 167 10.15 18.96 -16.97
C VAL A 167 11.64 18.99 -16.65
N HIS A 168 12.17 17.85 -16.22
CA HIS A 168 13.59 17.65 -15.98
C HIS A 168 14.14 16.72 -17.06
N THR A 169 15.30 17.06 -17.61
CA THR A 169 16.04 16.21 -18.57
C THR A 169 17.27 15.65 -17.86
N ILE A 170 17.41 14.33 -17.85
CA ILE A 170 18.60 13.64 -17.35
C ILE A 170 19.29 12.94 -18.52
N LYS A 171 20.62 13.12 -18.61
CA LYS A 171 21.47 12.30 -19.47
C LYS A 171 21.93 11.08 -18.68
N LEU A 172 21.67 9.89 -19.20
CA LEU A 172 22.11 8.64 -18.58
C LEU A 172 22.50 7.60 -19.62
N ARG A 173 23.31 6.64 -19.20
CA ARG A 173 23.68 5.46 -19.99
C ARG A 173 22.54 4.44 -19.94
N ASN A 174 21.94 4.15 -21.09
CA ASN A 174 20.78 3.26 -21.19
C ASN A 174 21.21 1.80 -21.23
N ILE A 175 21.41 1.23 -20.04
CA ILE A 175 21.64 -0.20 -19.90
C ILE A 175 20.28 -0.91 -19.89
N VAL A 176 20.16 -1.96 -20.68
CA VAL A 176 19.00 -2.85 -20.75
C VAL A 176 19.37 -4.21 -20.20
N CYS A 177 18.49 -4.82 -19.42
CA CYS A 177 18.69 -6.15 -18.86
C CYS A 177 17.50 -7.07 -19.15
N LYS A 178 17.81 -8.32 -19.51
CA LYS A 178 16.87 -9.43 -19.61
C LYS A 178 17.35 -10.58 -18.74
N ALA A 179 16.44 -11.17 -17.97
CA ALA A 179 16.70 -12.41 -17.27
C ALA A 179 16.21 -13.58 -18.12
N TRP A 180 16.99 -14.65 -18.18
CA TRP A 180 16.60 -15.86 -18.90
C TRP A 180 16.97 -17.13 -18.13
N ALA A 181 16.19 -18.17 -18.34
CA ALA A 181 16.47 -19.52 -17.85
C ALA A 181 15.87 -20.56 -18.80
N ILE A 182 16.42 -21.77 -18.76
CA ILE A 182 15.91 -22.92 -19.50
C ILE A 182 14.98 -23.70 -18.59
N GLU A 183 13.74 -23.95 -19.02
CA GLU A 183 12.82 -24.78 -18.26
C GLU A 183 13.21 -26.27 -18.37
N ALA A 184 13.29 -26.96 -17.24
CA ALA A 184 13.76 -28.34 -17.18
C ALA A 184 12.81 -29.33 -17.87
N GLY A 185 11.50 -29.02 -17.91
CA GLY A 185 10.50 -29.90 -18.51
C GLY A 185 10.44 -29.81 -20.04
N THR A 186 10.48 -28.60 -20.58
CA THR A 186 10.34 -28.34 -22.02
C THR A 186 11.69 -28.18 -22.74
N GLY A 187 12.74 -27.81 -22.01
CA GLY A 187 14.01 -27.39 -22.59
C GLY A 187 13.94 -26.04 -23.29
N GLU A 188 12.82 -25.31 -23.17
CA GLU A 188 12.63 -24.00 -23.80
C GLU A 188 13.36 -22.92 -23.01
N ARG A 189 13.96 -21.97 -23.73
CA ARG A 189 14.57 -20.78 -23.16
C ARG A 189 13.47 -19.74 -22.92
N LEU A 190 13.18 -19.49 -21.64
CA LEU A 190 12.23 -18.48 -21.20
C LEU A 190 12.96 -17.18 -20.88
N GLU A 191 12.37 -16.06 -21.29
CA GLU A 191 12.95 -14.72 -21.10
C GLU A 191 11.97 -13.80 -20.39
N SER A 192 12.50 -12.94 -19.52
CA SER A 192 11.75 -11.83 -18.92
C SER A 192 11.57 -10.69 -19.92
N ALA A 193 10.60 -9.83 -19.65
CA ALA A 193 10.53 -8.55 -20.34
C ALA A 193 11.82 -7.74 -20.14
N GLU A 194 12.20 -6.97 -21.15
CA GLU A 194 13.37 -6.08 -21.10
C GLU A 194 13.11 -4.93 -20.14
N ILE A 195 14.05 -4.70 -19.23
CA ILE A 195 14.03 -3.53 -18.34
C ILE A 195 15.21 -2.64 -18.68
N SER A 196 14.94 -1.36 -18.83
CA SER A 196 15.93 -0.36 -19.19
C SER A 196 16.07 0.72 -18.13
N MET A 197 17.21 1.42 -18.11
CA MET A 197 17.37 2.61 -17.28
C MET A 197 16.39 3.73 -17.69
N GLU A 198 16.01 3.81 -18.97
CA GLU A 198 14.96 4.70 -19.43
C GLU A 198 13.62 4.44 -18.72
N MET A 199 13.24 3.16 -18.60
CA MET A 199 12.03 2.75 -17.89
C MET A 199 12.12 3.15 -16.41
N ALA A 200 13.26 2.93 -15.76
CA ALA A 200 13.45 3.29 -14.35
C ALA A 200 13.28 4.80 -14.08
N VAL A 201 13.66 5.66 -15.04
CA VAL A 201 13.43 7.11 -14.98
C VAL A 201 11.98 7.47 -15.20
N LYS A 202 11.31 6.83 -16.18
CA LYS A 202 9.89 7.09 -16.49
C LYS A 202 8.96 6.62 -15.37
N GLU A 203 9.29 5.52 -14.72
CA GLU A 203 8.54 4.94 -13.59
C GLU A 203 8.83 5.64 -12.24
N GLY A 204 9.75 6.62 -12.21
CA GLY A 204 10.04 7.37 -10.99
C GLY A 204 11.01 6.67 -10.01
N TRP A 205 11.54 5.49 -10.34
CA TRP A 205 12.43 4.72 -9.45
C TRP A 205 13.79 5.39 -9.29
N TYR A 206 14.28 6.01 -10.37
CA TYR A 206 15.57 6.69 -10.39
C TYR A 206 15.59 7.96 -9.51
N GLN A 207 14.46 8.67 -9.41
CA GLN A 207 14.36 9.99 -8.78
C GLN A 207 14.18 9.94 -7.26
N LYS A 208 13.82 8.77 -6.69
CA LYS A 208 13.62 8.65 -5.24
C LYS A 208 14.89 9.06 -4.48
N ASN A 209 14.72 9.75 -3.36
CA ASN A 209 15.85 10.15 -2.53
C ASN A 209 16.59 8.91 -2.02
N GLY A 210 17.92 8.87 -2.21
CA GLY A 210 18.74 7.70 -1.88
C GLY A 210 18.52 6.49 -2.81
N SER A 211 17.99 6.69 -4.02
CA SER A 211 17.73 5.60 -4.97
C SER A 211 19.00 4.83 -5.33
N LYS A 212 18.95 3.51 -5.14
CA LYS A 212 20.01 2.57 -5.54
C LYS A 212 20.16 2.47 -7.06
N TRP A 213 19.18 2.92 -7.84
CA TRP A 213 19.27 2.98 -9.30
C TRP A 213 20.34 3.97 -9.78
N GLN A 214 20.70 4.97 -8.97
CA GLN A 214 21.77 5.92 -9.30
C GLN A 214 23.16 5.36 -8.97
N THR A 215 23.28 4.63 -7.86
CA THR A 215 24.57 4.15 -7.34
C THR A 215 24.94 2.75 -7.80
N MET A 216 23.95 1.89 -8.05
CA MET A 216 24.11 0.48 -8.45
C MET A 216 23.09 0.09 -9.54
N PRO A 217 23.13 0.74 -10.73
CA PRO A 217 22.12 0.53 -11.78
C PRO A 217 22.07 -0.91 -12.30
N GLU A 218 23.21 -1.54 -12.55
CA GLU A 218 23.26 -2.92 -13.06
C GLU A 218 22.65 -3.94 -12.10
N GLN A 219 22.90 -3.78 -10.81
CA GLN A 219 22.34 -4.68 -9.79
C GLN A 219 20.82 -4.52 -9.71
N MET A 220 20.32 -3.30 -9.73
CA MET A 220 18.89 -3.02 -9.69
C MET A 220 18.17 -3.55 -10.94
N LEU A 221 18.79 -3.41 -12.12
CA LEU A 221 18.28 -3.99 -13.36
C LEU A 221 18.15 -5.51 -13.29
N ARG A 222 19.17 -6.22 -12.79
CA ARG A 222 19.12 -7.68 -12.61
C ARG A 222 18.05 -8.09 -11.60
N TYR A 223 17.93 -7.37 -10.49
CA TYR A 223 16.92 -7.64 -9.47
C TYR A 223 15.50 -7.44 -9.99
N ARG A 224 15.27 -6.39 -10.79
CA ARG A 224 13.99 -6.17 -11.46
C ARG A 224 13.70 -7.24 -12.50
N ALA A 225 14.69 -7.63 -13.31
CA ALA A 225 14.54 -8.67 -14.32
C ALA A 225 14.22 -10.03 -13.69
N ALA A 226 14.87 -10.37 -12.57
CA ALA A 226 14.57 -11.58 -11.82
C ALA A 226 13.16 -11.60 -11.23
N SER A 227 12.69 -10.47 -10.70
CA SER A 227 11.32 -10.35 -10.19
C SER A 227 10.28 -10.46 -11.30
N PHE A 228 10.54 -9.87 -12.47
CA PHE A 228 9.67 -9.97 -13.65
C PHE A 228 9.58 -11.43 -14.12
N PHE A 229 10.73 -12.11 -14.23
CA PHE A 229 10.79 -13.53 -14.56
C PHE A 229 10.00 -14.38 -13.54
N GLY A 230 10.31 -14.21 -12.26
CA GLY A 230 9.72 -15.00 -11.18
C GLY A 230 8.21 -14.85 -11.10
N ARG A 231 7.66 -13.65 -11.33
CA ARG A 231 6.20 -13.46 -11.28
C ARG A 231 5.44 -14.11 -12.43
N ILE A 232 6.05 -14.19 -13.60
CA ILE A 232 5.39 -14.74 -14.79
C ILE A 232 5.54 -16.25 -14.82
N TYR A 233 6.76 -16.76 -14.64
CA TYR A 233 7.06 -18.18 -14.85
C TYR A 233 7.08 -18.99 -13.55
N ALA A 234 7.48 -18.39 -12.42
CA ALA A 234 7.63 -19.06 -11.13
C ALA A 234 6.77 -18.44 -9.99
N PRO A 235 5.49 -18.06 -10.21
CA PRO A 235 4.68 -17.42 -9.17
C PRO A 235 4.48 -18.28 -7.92
N GLU A 236 4.55 -19.61 -8.06
CA GLU A 236 4.49 -20.58 -6.97
C GLU A 236 5.68 -20.48 -6.02
N VAL A 237 6.87 -20.18 -6.54
CA VAL A 237 8.10 -20.01 -5.75
C VAL A 237 8.02 -18.72 -4.94
N LEU A 238 7.42 -17.68 -5.51
CA LEU A 238 7.21 -16.39 -4.85
C LEU A 238 6.00 -16.36 -3.93
N MET A 239 5.07 -17.31 -4.09
CA MET A 239 3.74 -17.31 -3.46
C MET A 239 2.98 -15.99 -3.64
N GLY A 240 3.17 -15.34 -4.80
CA GLY A 240 2.53 -14.06 -5.14
C GLY A 240 3.07 -12.84 -4.40
N ILE A 241 4.13 -12.97 -3.61
CA ILE A 241 4.78 -11.86 -2.90
C ILE A 241 5.79 -11.17 -3.83
N ARG A 242 5.83 -9.83 -3.78
CA ARG A 242 6.77 -9.01 -4.57
C ARG A 242 8.14 -8.90 -3.92
N THR A 243 9.12 -8.39 -4.66
CA THR A 243 10.41 -8.08 -4.06
C THR A 243 10.36 -6.79 -3.24
N GLN A 244 11.23 -6.68 -2.25
CA GLN A 244 11.35 -5.54 -1.35
C GLN A 244 11.59 -4.25 -2.14
N GLU A 245 12.45 -4.30 -3.14
CA GLU A 245 12.79 -3.16 -4.00
C GLU A 245 11.55 -2.64 -4.72
N GLU A 246 10.70 -3.53 -5.22
CA GLU A 246 9.45 -3.15 -5.87
C GLU A 246 8.46 -2.54 -4.90
N GLU A 247 8.34 -3.13 -3.71
CA GLU A 247 7.40 -2.62 -2.72
C GLU A 247 7.82 -1.22 -2.25
N LEU A 248 9.11 -1.02 -1.97
CA LEU A 248 9.69 0.29 -1.64
C LEU A 248 9.52 1.32 -2.76
N GLU A 249 9.61 0.89 -4.01
CA GLU A 249 9.39 1.76 -5.16
C GLU A 249 7.92 2.07 -5.41
N SER A 250 7.01 1.18 -5.00
CA SER A 250 5.57 1.42 -5.10
C SER A 250 5.02 2.36 -4.02
N ILE A 251 5.79 2.60 -2.95
CA ILE A 251 5.42 3.56 -1.91
C ILE A 251 5.26 4.95 -2.54
N ILE A 252 4.04 5.47 -2.43
CA ILE A 252 3.72 6.85 -2.73
C ILE A 252 3.76 7.59 -1.39
N ASP A 253 4.68 8.53 -1.26
CA ASP A 253 4.73 9.40 -0.09
C ASP A 253 3.52 10.34 -0.11
N VAL A 254 2.47 9.95 0.62
CA VAL A 254 1.33 10.82 0.92
C VAL A 254 1.64 11.56 2.21
N THR A 255 2.70 12.37 2.22
CA THR A 255 2.89 13.32 3.30
C THR A 255 1.83 14.41 3.13
N PRO A 256 0.83 14.53 4.03
CA PRO A 256 0.00 15.73 4.05
C PRO A 256 0.93 16.91 4.35
N GLU A 257 0.73 18.02 3.63
CA GLU A 257 1.50 19.24 3.86
C GLU A 257 1.50 19.56 5.37
N PRO A 258 2.64 19.99 5.95
CA PRO A 258 2.59 20.63 7.26
C PRO A 258 1.72 21.87 7.09
N VAL A 259 0.47 21.79 7.54
CA VAL A 259 -0.35 22.97 7.72
C VAL A 259 0.45 23.84 8.68
N ASN A 260 1.06 24.90 8.17
CA ASN A 260 1.69 25.96 8.96
C ASN A 260 0.61 26.62 9.80
N THR A 261 0.17 25.95 10.86
CA THR A 261 -0.52 26.54 11.98
C THR A 261 0.56 27.21 12.82
N ALA A 262 1.06 28.33 12.31
CA ALA A 262 1.72 29.28 13.19
C ALA A 262 0.71 29.57 14.32
N PRO A 263 1.07 29.39 15.61
CA PRO A 263 0.20 29.75 16.70
C PRO A 263 -0.06 31.26 16.58
N GLN A 264 -1.28 31.63 16.21
CA GLN A 264 -1.73 33.02 16.20
C GLN A 264 -1.81 33.48 17.66
N THR A 265 -0.71 34.01 18.18
CA THR A 265 -0.70 34.69 19.49
C THR A 265 -1.46 36.00 19.38
N LEU A 266 -2.24 36.36 20.39
CA LEU A 266 -3.14 37.54 20.41
C LEU A 266 -2.47 38.87 19.97
N ASP A 267 -1.15 38.98 20.09
CA ASP A 267 -0.38 40.15 19.67
C ASP A 267 -0.30 40.33 18.14
N SER A 268 -0.38 39.26 17.34
CA SER A 268 -0.39 39.36 15.87
C SER A 268 -1.71 39.93 15.33
N ILE A 269 -2.80 39.76 16.08
CA ILE A 269 -4.13 40.31 15.73
C ILE A 269 -4.16 41.82 16.01
N LYS A 270 -3.53 42.28 17.08
CA LYS A 270 -3.48 43.71 17.44
C LYS A 270 -2.60 44.53 16.48
N GLN A 271 -1.51 43.95 15.96
CA GLN A 271 -0.62 44.66 15.03
C GLN A 271 -1.25 44.91 13.64
N ASN A 272 -2.22 44.09 13.21
CA ASN A 272 -2.88 44.28 11.92
C ASN A 272 -3.96 45.37 11.91
N VAL A 273 -4.46 45.78 13.09
CA VAL A 273 -5.47 46.86 13.20
C VAL A 273 -4.81 48.26 13.20
N VAL A 274 -3.51 48.35 13.53
CA VAL A 274 -2.83 49.65 13.72
C VAL A 274 -2.15 50.16 12.43
N LYS A 275 -2.09 49.36 11.35
CA LYS A 275 -1.35 49.72 10.12
C LYS A 275 -2.11 50.56 9.08
N GLU A 276 -3.38 50.91 9.30
CA GLU A 276 -4.12 51.75 8.34
C GLU A 276 -3.91 53.27 8.47
N VAL A 277 -3.04 53.75 9.37
CA VAL A 277 -2.75 55.20 9.47
C VAL A 277 -1.26 55.46 9.61
N ALA A 278 -0.56 55.68 8.48
CA ALA A 278 0.48 56.70 8.30
C ALA A 278 1.23 56.53 6.95
N THR A 279 1.43 57.66 6.28
CA THR A 279 2.07 57.89 4.98
C THR A 279 3.59 58.15 5.07
N ASN A 280 4.27 57.97 3.91
CA ASN A 280 5.55 58.56 3.43
C ASN A 280 6.93 57.98 3.87
N ALA A 281 7.55 57.21 2.95
CA ALA A 281 8.95 57.15 2.41
C ALA A 281 10.22 57.50 3.25
N PRO A 282 11.47 57.14 2.84
CA PRO A 282 11.97 56.07 1.95
C PRO A 282 13.18 55.25 2.53
N ALA A 283 13.71 54.35 1.69
CA ALA A 283 14.73 53.32 1.89
C ALA A 283 16.19 53.77 2.16
N GLU A 284 16.99 52.86 2.73
CA GLU A 284 18.45 52.84 2.63
C GLU A 284 19.01 51.41 2.49
N GLU A 285 20.11 51.30 1.73
CA GLU A 285 20.74 50.10 1.14
C GLU A 285 22.03 49.66 1.88
N LYS A 286 22.22 48.33 1.98
CA LYS A 286 23.51 47.55 1.84
C LYS A 286 24.63 47.76 2.91
N PRO A 287 25.68 46.89 3.02
CA PRO A 287 26.19 45.91 2.05
C PRO A 287 26.60 44.51 2.55
N LYS A 288 26.88 43.66 1.54
CA LYS A 288 27.51 42.33 1.56
C LYS A 288 29.01 42.39 1.88
N ARG A 289 29.58 41.32 2.44
CA ARG A 289 31.03 41.00 2.31
C ARG A 289 31.30 39.52 1.98
N SER A 290 31.88 39.38 0.79
CA SER A 290 32.70 38.33 0.15
C SER A 290 33.12 37.04 0.88
N ARG A 291 32.81 35.90 0.24
CA ARG A 291 33.71 34.93 -0.47
C ARG A 291 35.10 34.68 0.13
N GLN A 292 35.41 33.40 0.40
CA GLN A 292 36.64 32.76 -0.09
C GLN A 292 36.51 31.23 -0.23
N THR A 293 37.02 30.76 -1.35
CA THR A 293 37.15 29.39 -1.83
C THR A 293 38.52 28.86 -1.41
N GLN A 294 38.67 27.56 -1.12
CA GLN A 294 39.91 26.83 -1.38
C GLN A 294 39.66 25.32 -1.51
N THR A 295 40.57 24.68 -2.22
CA THR A 295 40.39 23.52 -3.09
C THR A 295 41.39 22.41 -2.68
N LYS A 296 40.98 21.13 -2.86
CA LYS A 296 41.80 19.91 -3.08
C LYS A 296 42.75 19.48 -1.95
N THR A 297 42.86 18.18 -1.64
CA THR A 297 43.78 17.27 -2.37
C THR A 297 43.49 15.79 -2.03
N PHE A 298 43.71 14.95 -3.03
CA PHE A 298 43.64 13.48 -3.06
C PHE A 298 45.07 12.92 -2.93
N THR A 299 45.24 11.78 -2.26
CA THR A 299 46.48 10.96 -2.32
C THR A 299 46.11 9.52 -2.64
N GLN A 300 46.95 8.91 -3.47
CA GLN A 300 46.87 7.63 -4.16
C GLN A 300 48.02 6.74 -3.67
N GLU A 301 47.94 5.41 -3.88
CA GLU A 301 49.00 4.36 -4.00
C GLU A 301 48.44 3.00 -3.47
N VAL A 302 48.64 1.76 -3.99
CA VAL A 302 49.48 1.14 -5.05
C VAL A 302 48.93 -0.28 -5.41
N GLU A 303 49.30 -0.73 -6.61
CA GLU A 303 49.09 -1.94 -7.47
C GLU A 303 49.43 -3.35 -6.89
N ALA A 304 48.66 -4.44 -7.22
CA ALA A 304 48.83 -5.52 -8.25
C ALA A 304 49.54 -6.82 -7.73
N PRO A 305 49.50 -8.05 -8.34
CA PRO A 305 49.40 -8.37 -9.78
C PRO A 305 48.60 -9.64 -10.23
N VAL A 306 48.71 -9.89 -11.54
CA VAL A 306 48.02 -10.71 -12.56
C VAL A 306 48.49 -12.18 -12.62
N GLU A 307 47.69 -13.09 -13.23
CA GLU A 307 48.19 -14.17 -14.10
C GLU A 307 47.21 -14.52 -15.25
N ASP A 308 47.75 -14.62 -16.48
CA ASP A 308 47.18 -14.93 -17.82
C ASP A 308 46.88 -16.45 -18.01
N ILE A 309 46.13 -16.96 -19.01
CA ILE A 309 46.50 -17.24 -20.44
C ILE A 309 45.26 -17.85 -21.19
N PRO A 310 45.15 -17.76 -22.55
CA PRO A 310 43.90 -17.73 -23.34
C PRO A 310 43.67 -18.94 -24.33
N PRO A 311 43.18 -18.80 -25.60
CA PRO A 311 41.81 -19.10 -26.07
C PRO A 311 41.72 -20.16 -27.21
N VAL A 312 40.54 -20.74 -27.51
CA VAL A 312 40.36 -21.61 -28.71
C VAL A 312 38.97 -21.51 -29.38
N GLN A 313 38.99 -20.90 -30.58
CA GLN A 313 38.40 -21.26 -31.89
C GLN A 313 36.89 -21.42 -32.16
N GLN A 314 36.51 -20.70 -33.22
CA GLN A 314 35.36 -20.87 -34.11
C GLN A 314 35.41 -22.19 -34.89
N ALA A 315 34.25 -22.73 -35.26
CA ALA A 315 34.10 -23.55 -36.46
C ALA A 315 32.74 -23.26 -37.13
N GLU A 316 32.84 -23.01 -38.43
CA GLU A 316 31.79 -22.81 -39.42
C GLU A 316 31.11 -24.13 -39.83
N ASN A 317 29.79 -24.03 -40.07
CA ASN A 317 29.04 -24.50 -41.25
C ASN A 317 28.96 -26.00 -41.58
N VAL A 318 27.74 -26.57 -41.52
CA VAL A 318 27.28 -27.65 -42.41
C VAL A 318 25.79 -27.47 -42.73
N GLN A 319 25.49 -27.20 -44.01
CA GLN A 319 24.18 -27.37 -44.63
C GLN A 319 23.81 -28.85 -44.67
N ASN A 320 22.53 -29.19 -44.42
CA ASN A 320 21.94 -30.32 -45.11
C ASN A 320 20.44 -30.14 -45.33
N GLN A 321 20.05 -30.25 -46.60
CA GLN A 321 18.70 -30.35 -47.10
C GLN A 321 18.19 -31.78 -46.89
N THR A 322 16.88 -31.94 -46.65
CA THR A 322 16.03 -33.08 -47.07
C THR A 322 14.61 -32.73 -46.60
N SER A 323 13.73 -32.27 -47.49
CA SER A 323 12.85 -33.03 -48.37
C SER A 323 11.42 -33.08 -47.81
N ASN A 324 10.52 -32.44 -48.55
CA ASN A 324 9.08 -32.42 -48.39
C ASN A 324 8.49 -33.83 -48.23
N ASP A 325 7.47 -33.95 -47.38
CA ASP A 325 6.25 -34.65 -47.79
C ASP A 325 5.03 -33.89 -47.26
N VAL A 326 4.31 -33.27 -48.20
CA VAL A 326 3.09 -32.48 -47.97
C VAL A 326 1.92 -33.41 -48.22
N GLY A 327 1.20 -33.78 -47.17
CA GLY A 327 -0.15 -34.32 -47.28
C GLY A 327 -1.11 -33.20 -47.64
N ASP A 328 -1.40 -33.06 -48.93
CA ASP A 328 -2.25 -32.04 -49.51
C ASP A 328 -3.72 -32.29 -49.12
N GLY A 329 -4.20 -31.53 -48.13
CA GLY A 329 -5.60 -31.41 -47.76
C GLY A 329 -6.02 -29.96 -47.89
N ALA A 330 -6.08 -29.44 -49.12
CA ALA A 330 -6.52 -28.08 -49.38
C ALA A 330 -7.98 -27.90 -48.94
N LEU A 331 -8.19 -27.31 -47.75
CA LEU A 331 -9.49 -26.77 -47.36
C LEU A 331 -9.89 -25.70 -48.38
N SER A 332 -11.12 -25.78 -48.86
CA SER A 332 -11.60 -24.83 -49.88
C SER A 332 -11.65 -23.41 -49.31
N VAL A 333 -11.42 -22.41 -50.16
CA VAL A 333 -11.45 -20.98 -49.79
C VAL A 333 -12.78 -20.58 -49.13
N ASP A 334 -13.87 -21.27 -49.44
CA ASP A 334 -15.19 -21.06 -48.84
C ASP A 334 -15.29 -21.64 -47.42
N GLU A 335 -14.54 -22.69 -47.12
CA GLU A 335 -14.46 -23.31 -45.80
C GLU A 335 -13.60 -22.46 -44.84
N LEU A 336 -12.51 -21.88 -45.36
CA LEU A 336 -11.72 -20.88 -44.66
C LEU A 336 -12.51 -19.59 -44.39
N LYS A 337 -13.32 -19.12 -45.36
CA LYS A 337 -14.22 -17.97 -45.15
C LYS A 337 -15.30 -18.26 -44.12
N ARG A 338 -15.85 -19.49 -44.10
CA ARG A 338 -16.83 -19.90 -43.09
C ARG A 338 -16.23 -19.97 -41.70
N LEU A 339 -15.06 -20.59 -41.56
CA LEU A 339 -14.34 -20.66 -40.28
C LEU A 339 -13.90 -19.27 -39.80
N GLN A 340 -13.55 -18.37 -40.72
CA GLN A 340 -13.22 -16.99 -40.39
C GLN A 340 -14.46 -16.17 -39.99
N GLN A 341 -15.60 -16.36 -40.65
CA GLN A 341 -16.87 -15.75 -40.25
C GLN A 341 -17.40 -16.32 -38.91
N GLU A 342 -17.18 -17.61 -38.66
CA GLU A 342 -17.52 -18.26 -37.40
C GLU A 342 -16.61 -17.79 -36.25
N ALA A 343 -15.31 -17.62 -36.52
CA ALA A 343 -14.36 -17.00 -35.59
C ALA A 343 -14.67 -15.52 -35.34
N GLU A 344 -15.04 -14.75 -36.37
CA GLU A 344 -15.45 -13.35 -36.25
C GLU A 344 -16.78 -13.21 -35.49
N ALA A 345 -17.73 -14.14 -35.66
CA ALA A 345 -18.97 -14.19 -34.89
C ALA A 345 -18.73 -14.53 -33.40
N LEU A 346 -17.81 -15.46 -33.11
CA LEU A 346 -17.39 -15.78 -31.74
C LEU A 346 -16.60 -14.63 -31.08
N VAL A 347 -15.84 -13.85 -31.85
CA VAL A 347 -15.16 -12.64 -31.39
C VAL A 347 -16.16 -11.48 -31.14
N GLN A 348 -17.23 -11.37 -31.93
CA GLN A 348 -18.29 -10.38 -31.67
C GLN A 348 -19.17 -10.71 -30.45
N GLN A 349 -19.38 -11.99 -30.12
CA GLN A 349 -20.08 -12.38 -28.88
C GLN A 349 -19.29 -12.02 -27.61
N LYS A 350 -17.96 -11.93 -27.68
CA LYS A 350 -17.07 -11.50 -26.59
C LYS A 350 -16.95 -9.98 -26.40
N LYS A 351 -17.72 -9.18 -27.14
CA LYS A 351 -17.62 -7.71 -27.12
C LYS A 351 -18.55 -7.01 -26.12
N GLN A 352 -19.45 -7.73 -25.45
CA GLN A 352 -20.16 -7.17 -24.31
C GLN A 352 -19.35 -7.41 -23.03
N PRO A 353 -19.04 -6.36 -22.26
CA PRO A 353 -18.32 -6.50 -21.00
C PRO A 353 -19.12 -7.45 -20.08
N SER A 354 -18.43 -8.37 -19.43
CA SER A 354 -19.06 -9.28 -18.49
C SER A 354 -19.69 -8.48 -17.33
N SER A 355 -20.75 -9.02 -16.69
CA SER A 355 -21.38 -8.39 -15.50
C SER A 355 -20.34 -7.99 -14.43
N ALA A 356 -19.27 -8.77 -14.28
CA ALA A 356 -18.18 -8.47 -13.37
C ALA A 356 -17.32 -7.27 -13.80
N GLU A 357 -17.10 -7.09 -15.09
CA GLU A 357 -16.37 -5.94 -15.66
C GLU A 357 -17.22 -4.66 -15.57
N MET A 358 -18.51 -4.74 -15.91
CA MET A 358 -19.45 -3.61 -15.75
C MET A 358 -19.58 -3.19 -14.29
N LYS A 359 -19.72 -4.16 -13.36
CA LYS A 359 -19.71 -3.87 -11.92
C LYS A 359 -18.45 -3.12 -11.50
N LYS A 360 -17.28 -3.54 -11.99
CA LYS A 360 -16.01 -2.89 -11.66
C LYS A 360 -15.93 -1.47 -12.23
N GLU A 361 -16.45 -1.27 -13.43
CA GLU A 361 -16.48 0.03 -14.11
C GLU A 361 -17.46 1.00 -13.44
N TYR A 362 -18.69 0.58 -13.17
CA TYR A 362 -19.68 1.38 -12.44
C TYR A 362 -19.25 1.67 -11.00
N ALA A 363 -18.65 0.69 -10.29
CA ALA A 363 -18.10 0.94 -8.96
C ALA A 363 -16.93 1.94 -8.99
N LYS A 364 -16.12 1.93 -10.05
CA LYS A 364 -15.08 2.94 -10.25
C LYS A 364 -15.69 4.31 -10.54
N ALA A 365 -16.69 4.39 -11.42
CA ALA A 365 -17.38 5.64 -11.74
C ALA A 365 -18.01 6.27 -10.49
N LEU A 366 -18.72 5.48 -9.67
CA LEU A 366 -19.31 5.94 -8.41
C LEU A 366 -18.28 6.48 -7.42
N ASN A 367 -17.13 5.81 -7.27
CA ASN A 367 -16.05 6.27 -6.38
C ASN A 367 -15.30 7.51 -6.90
N THR A 368 -15.42 7.81 -8.19
CA THR A 368 -14.76 8.95 -8.84
C THR A 368 -15.71 10.13 -9.11
N ALA A 369 -17.00 9.97 -8.81
CA ALA A 369 -18.02 11.00 -8.93
C ALA A 369 -17.63 12.24 -8.11
N LYS A 370 -17.91 13.44 -8.63
CA LYS A 370 -17.54 14.72 -7.99
C LYS A 370 -18.74 15.47 -7.42
N SER A 371 -19.94 15.10 -7.83
CA SER A 371 -21.19 15.74 -7.41
C SER A 371 -22.31 14.73 -7.22
N LEU A 372 -23.35 15.12 -6.47
CA LEU A 372 -24.56 14.31 -6.34
C LEU A 372 -25.27 14.10 -7.69
N ALA A 373 -25.16 15.07 -8.61
CA ALA A 373 -25.70 14.94 -9.97
C ALA A 373 -25.00 13.82 -10.74
N ASP A 374 -23.66 13.74 -10.65
CA ASP A 374 -22.89 12.67 -11.29
C ASP A 374 -23.32 11.28 -10.77
N VAL A 375 -23.66 11.17 -9.48
CA VAL A 375 -24.12 9.91 -8.86
C VAL A 375 -25.53 9.53 -9.31
N LEU A 376 -26.41 10.51 -9.55
CA LEU A 376 -27.75 10.30 -10.11
C LEU A 376 -27.67 9.86 -11.58
N ASP A 377 -26.81 10.49 -12.38
CA ASP A 377 -26.59 10.12 -13.78
C ASP A 377 -26.04 8.68 -13.90
N ILE A 378 -25.14 8.27 -12.98
CA ILE A 378 -24.61 6.91 -12.94
C ILE A 378 -25.67 5.90 -12.47
N GLU A 379 -26.52 6.25 -11.52
CA GLU A 379 -27.65 5.39 -11.11
C GLU A 379 -28.60 5.13 -12.29
N GLU A 380 -28.96 6.17 -13.03
CA GLU A 380 -29.81 6.04 -14.23
C GLU A 380 -29.17 5.15 -15.30
N GLN A 381 -27.84 5.22 -15.48
CA GLN A 381 -27.11 4.34 -16.40
C GLN A 381 -27.15 2.86 -15.94
N ILE A 382 -27.02 2.60 -14.64
CA ILE A 382 -27.07 1.25 -14.07
C ILE A 382 -28.47 0.65 -14.16
N GLU A 383 -29.52 1.45 -13.97
CA GLU A 383 -30.92 1.00 -14.08
C GLU A 383 -31.34 0.66 -15.53
N ASN A 384 -30.74 1.34 -16.51
CA ASN A 384 -31.02 1.10 -17.93
C ASN A 384 -30.18 -0.02 -18.56
N ASP A 385 -29.19 -0.57 -17.85
CA ASP A 385 -28.29 -1.60 -18.35
C ASP A 385 -28.75 -3.01 -17.97
N ASN A 386 -29.34 -3.72 -18.94
CA ASN A 386 -29.89 -5.06 -18.75
C ASN A 386 -28.83 -6.18 -18.71
N ALA A 387 -27.54 -5.86 -18.83
CA ALA A 387 -26.47 -6.86 -18.87
C ALA A 387 -25.90 -7.22 -17.49
N LEU A 388 -26.35 -6.57 -16.42
CA LEU A 388 -25.93 -6.85 -15.04
C LEU A 388 -26.72 -8.02 -14.44
N THR A 389 -26.01 -8.88 -13.69
CA THR A 389 -26.67 -9.89 -12.85
C THR A 389 -27.36 -9.22 -11.65
N GLN A 390 -28.45 -9.81 -11.17
CA GLN A 390 -29.23 -9.29 -10.04
C GLN A 390 -28.37 -9.07 -8.77
N THR A 391 -27.39 -9.94 -8.52
CA THR A 391 -26.47 -9.81 -7.39
C THR A 391 -25.52 -8.63 -7.54
N ASP A 392 -25.03 -8.37 -8.76
CA ASP A 392 -24.13 -7.26 -9.03
C ASP A 392 -24.85 -5.91 -9.04
N PHE A 393 -26.10 -5.88 -9.52
CA PHE A 393 -26.98 -4.73 -9.43
C PHE A 393 -27.24 -4.33 -7.96
N GLN A 394 -27.59 -5.29 -7.09
CA GLN A 394 -27.79 -5.03 -5.66
C GLN A 394 -26.53 -4.48 -4.97
N TYR A 395 -25.36 -4.98 -5.35
CA TYR A 395 -24.09 -4.45 -4.83
C TYR A 395 -23.86 -2.99 -5.24
N LEU A 396 -24.13 -2.64 -6.50
CA LEU A 396 -23.99 -1.27 -6.99
C LEU A 396 -25.01 -0.34 -6.34
N GLN A 397 -26.23 -0.80 -6.10
CA GLN A 397 -27.26 -0.03 -5.39
C GLN A 397 -26.81 0.32 -3.96
N ALA A 398 -26.25 -0.64 -3.22
CA ALA A 398 -25.67 -0.37 -1.90
C ALA A 398 -24.48 0.61 -1.94
N ASN A 399 -23.68 0.57 -3.02
CA ASN A 399 -22.57 1.51 -3.21
C ASN A 399 -23.07 2.93 -3.55
N ILE A 400 -24.13 3.05 -4.37
CA ILE A 400 -24.79 4.33 -4.67
C ILE A 400 -25.26 5.00 -3.39
N GLU A 401 -25.96 4.26 -2.50
CA GLU A 401 -26.42 4.79 -1.22
C GLU A 401 -25.26 5.30 -0.35
N GLN A 402 -24.16 4.55 -0.28
CA GLN A 402 -22.97 4.96 0.47
C GLN A 402 -22.32 6.22 -0.10
N VAL A 403 -22.23 6.35 -1.42
CA VAL A 403 -21.64 7.52 -2.07
C VAL A 403 -22.57 8.74 -1.95
N ARG A 404 -23.89 8.55 -2.06
CA ARG A 404 -24.89 9.62 -1.78
C ARG A 404 -24.75 10.16 -0.37
N ALA A 405 -24.67 9.28 0.62
CA ALA A 405 -24.50 9.68 2.02
C ALA A 405 -23.22 10.50 2.24
N LYS A 406 -22.13 10.25 1.49
CA LYS A 406 -20.89 11.06 1.53
C LYS A 406 -21.09 12.46 0.97
N PHE A 407 -21.87 12.62 -0.10
CA PHE A 407 -22.16 13.93 -0.67
C PHE A 407 -23.17 14.73 0.16
N GLU A 408 -24.14 14.05 0.77
CA GLU A 408 -25.09 14.65 1.70
C GLU A 408 -24.41 15.15 2.99
N THR A 409 -23.41 14.42 3.50
CA THR A 409 -22.59 14.86 4.64
C THR A 409 -21.58 15.96 4.29
N SER A 410 -21.15 16.06 3.03
CA SER A 410 -20.19 17.08 2.56
C SER A 410 -20.83 18.42 2.18
N GLN A 411 -22.17 18.50 2.04
CA GLN A 411 -22.88 19.76 1.78
C GLN A 411 -23.23 20.56 3.05
N ALA A 412 -23.01 20.02 4.25
CA ALA A 412 -23.09 20.80 5.47
C ALA A 412 -21.72 21.49 5.73
N PRO A 413 -21.65 22.82 5.88
CA PRO A 413 -20.39 23.49 6.18
C PRO A 413 -19.76 22.88 7.44
N ALA A 414 -18.47 22.57 7.39
CA ALA A 414 -17.74 21.98 8.52
C ALA A 414 -17.76 22.94 9.73
N VAL A 415 -18.72 22.73 10.63
CA VAL A 415 -18.82 23.45 11.89
C VAL A 415 -17.68 22.97 12.80
N ASP A 416 -16.84 23.91 13.25
CA ASP A 416 -15.76 23.65 14.20
C ASP A 416 -16.31 22.98 15.48
N PRO A 417 -15.89 21.75 15.82
CA PRO A 417 -16.43 20.99 16.95
C PRO A 417 -16.31 21.72 18.29
N ILE A 418 -15.25 22.52 18.47
CA ILE A 418 -15.01 23.25 19.72
C ILE A 418 -15.99 24.42 19.85
N LYS A 419 -16.20 25.18 18.76
CA LYS A 419 -17.18 26.26 18.74
C LYS A 419 -18.61 25.73 18.86
N SER A 420 -18.89 24.60 18.21
CA SER A 420 -20.16 23.91 18.31
C SER A 420 -20.45 23.47 19.75
N GLY A 421 -19.46 22.91 20.46
CA GLY A 421 -19.59 22.55 21.87
C GLY A 421 -19.86 23.76 22.77
N SER A 422 -19.24 24.90 22.50
CA SER A 422 -19.51 26.15 23.24
C SER A 422 -20.96 26.64 23.04
N VAL A 423 -21.47 26.58 21.82
CA VAL A 423 -22.86 26.96 21.49
C VAL A 423 -23.85 25.97 22.13
N LYS A 424 -23.56 24.67 22.07
CA LYS A 424 -24.33 23.61 22.74
C LYS A 424 -24.43 23.88 24.24
N ASN A 425 -23.30 24.13 24.92
CA ASN A 425 -23.29 24.32 26.37
C ASN A 425 -24.10 25.56 26.78
N GLY A 426 -24.01 26.66 26.02
CA GLY A 426 -24.81 27.86 26.26
C GLY A 426 -26.32 27.61 26.09
N LEU A 427 -26.72 26.95 25.00
CA LEU A 427 -28.13 26.60 24.76
C LEU A 427 -28.66 25.58 25.78
N THR A 428 -27.83 24.63 26.22
CA THR A 428 -28.20 23.64 27.26
C THR A 428 -28.48 24.33 28.59
N LEU A 429 -27.71 25.36 28.95
CA LEU A 429 -27.97 26.17 30.14
C LEU A 429 -29.32 26.90 30.03
N LEU A 430 -29.60 27.52 28.87
CA LEU A 430 -30.87 28.20 28.63
C LEU A 430 -32.08 27.25 28.66
N ILE A 431 -31.92 26.02 28.14
CA ILE A 431 -32.93 24.96 28.30
C ILE A 431 -33.13 24.66 29.79
N SER A 432 -32.07 24.49 30.56
CA SER A 432 -32.18 24.16 31.98
C SER A 432 -32.83 25.28 32.81
N ASP A 433 -32.59 26.54 32.45
CA ASP A 433 -33.08 27.72 33.15
C ASP A 433 -34.52 28.12 32.78
N ALA A 434 -35.07 27.57 31.69
CA ALA A 434 -36.45 27.83 31.27
C ALA A 434 -37.46 27.40 32.36
N LYS A 435 -38.39 28.28 32.72
CA LYS A 435 -39.35 28.04 33.82
C LYS A 435 -40.78 27.84 33.34
N ASN A 436 -41.14 28.38 32.18
CA ASN A 436 -42.50 28.33 31.66
C ASN A 436 -42.52 28.00 30.16
N GLY A 437 -43.72 27.82 29.63
CA GLY A 437 -43.93 27.51 28.21
C GLY A 437 -43.48 28.61 27.23
N GLU A 438 -43.29 29.85 27.70
CA GLU A 438 -42.83 30.97 26.87
C GLU A 438 -41.30 30.99 26.77
N ASP A 439 -40.60 30.78 27.89
CA ASP A 439 -39.14 30.67 27.96
C ASP A 439 -38.65 29.56 27.04
N ILE A 440 -39.28 28.37 27.09
CA ILE A 440 -38.86 27.23 26.27
C ILE A 440 -39.12 27.48 24.77
N ARG A 441 -40.16 28.24 24.40
CA ARG A 441 -40.39 28.65 23.01
C ARG A 441 -39.32 29.61 22.51
N GLN A 442 -38.84 30.53 23.35
CA GLN A 442 -37.74 31.42 23.00
C GLN A 442 -36.43 30.63 22.79
N VAL A 443 -36.17 29.64 23.65
CA VAL A 443 -35.02 28.74 23.50
C VAL A 443 -35.11 27.94 22.19
N ALA A 444 -36.29 27.47 21.78
CA ALA A 444 -36.47 26.79 20.50
C ALA A 444 -36.15 27.69 19.29
N GLN A 445 -36.50 28.98 19.35
CA GLN A 445 -36.13 29.94 18.31
C GLN A 445 -34.62 30.13 18.23
N GLN A 446 -33.95 30.22 19.39
CA GLN A 446 -32.49 30.35 19.45
C GLN A 446 -31.77 29.09 18.96
N MET A 447 -32.29 27.90 19.27
CA MET A 447 -31.79 26.63 18.74
C MET A 447 -31.90 26.56 17.21
N ASN A 448 -33.03 27.01 16.64
CA ASN A 448 -33.21 27.05 15.19
C ASN A 448 -32.26 28.05 14.52
N ALA A 449 -32.01 29.21 15.13
CA ALA A 449 -31.06 30.20 14.63
C ALA A 449 -29.60 29.72 14.73
N ALA A 450 -29.27 28.91 15.74
CA ALA A 450 -27.93 28.36 15.96
C ALA A 450 -27.63 27.08 15.16
N LYS A 451 -28.64 26.47 14.52
CA LYS A 451 -28.53 25.25 13.72
C LYS A 451 -27.37 25.21 12.72
N PRO A 452 -27.05 26.26 11.93
CA PRO A 452 -25.91 26.24 11.00
C PRO A 452 -24.53 26.23 11.70
N ASN A 453 -24.49 26.49 13.01
CA ASN A 453 -23.28 26.54 13.84
C ASN A 453 -23.17 25.33 14.78
N LEU A 454 -23.96 24.27 14.56
CA LEU A 454 -23.97 23.06 15.37
C LEU A 454 -23.60 21.83 14.53
N THR A 455 -22.82 20.91 15.11
CA THR A 455 -22.65 19.57 14.55
C THR A 455 -23.95 18.78 14.71
N ASN A 456 -24.16 17.77 13.85
CA ASN A 456 -25.35 16.91 13.92
C ASN A 456 -25.50 16.23 15.29
N GLU A 457 -24.39 15.81 15.89
CA GLU A 457 -24.36 15.19 17.22
C GLU A 457 -24.82 16.16 18.32
N HIS A 458 -24.24 17.37 18.37
CA HIS A 458 -24.64 18.39 19.34
C HIS A 458 -26.09 18.88 19.15
N GLN A 459 -26.56 18.92 17.90
CA GLN A 459 -27.96 19.25 17.60
C GLN A 459 -28.91 18.18 18.16
N GLN A 460 -28.58 16.89 18.03
CA GLN A 460 -29.39 15.81 18.59
C GLN A 460 -29.44 15.86 20.12
N GLU A 461 -28.31 16.11 20.78
CA GLU A 461 -28.25 16.25 22.24
C GLU A 461 -29.10 17.44 22.74
N LEU A 462 -29.05 18.58 22.06
CA LEU A 462 -29.89 19.73 22.39
C LEU A 462 -31.38 19.43 22.21
N LEU A 463 -31.76 18.72 21.15
CA LEU A 463 -33.14 18.31 20.92
C LEU A 463 -33.66 17.36 22.01
N GLN A 464 -32.82 16.45 22.49
CA GLN A 464 -33.15 15.56 23.60
C GLN A 464 -33.32 16.35 24.91
N ALA A 465 -32.38 17.25 25.24
CA ALA A 465 -32.48 18.10 26.43
C ALA A 465 -33.72 19.00 26.40
N TYR A 466 -34.03 19.57 25.23
CA TYR A 466 -35.22 20.38 25.01
C TYR A 466 -36.50 19.57 25.22
N ALA A 467 -36.59 18.36 24.64
CA ALA A 467 -37.76 17.49 24.78
C ALA A 467 -38.01 17.11 26.24
N GLN A 468 -36.96 16.74 26.99
CA GLN A 468 -37.05 16.41 28.41
C GLN A 468 -37.53 17.59 29.25
N LYS A 469 -36.96 18.79 29.02
CA LYS A 469 -37.36 19.99 29.76
C LYS A 469 -38.78 20.41 29.43
N LYS A 470 -39.18 20.34 28.16
CA LYS A 470 -40.54 20.66 27.71
C LYS A 470 -41.56 19.76 28.38
N GLN A 471 -41.31 18.46 28.41
CA GLN A 471 -42.16 17.50 29.10
C GLN A 471 -42.28 17.83 30.60
N LEU A 472 -41.16 18.16 31.26
CA LEU A 472 -41.17 18.54 32.67
C LEU A 472 -41.96 19.83 32.95
N ILE A 473 -41.91 20.82 32.05
CA ILE A 473 -42.72 22.05 32.18
C ILE A 473 -44.21 21.74 31.94
N GLU A 474 -44.54 20.91 30.95
CA GLU A 474 -45.91 20.48 30.67
C GLU A 474 -46.50 19.69 31.86
N ASP A 475 -45.75 18.75 32.43
CA ASP A 475 -46.13 17.96 33.61
C ASP A 475 -46.31 18.85 34.86
N GLN A 476 -45.49 19.91 35.00
CA GLN A 476 -45.63 20.89 36.07
C GLN A 476 -46.88 21.77 35.90
N MET A 477 -47.30 22.06 34.67
CA MET A 477 -48.51 22.81 34.39
C MET A 477 -49.77 21.98 34.63
N ASP A 478 -49.76 20.68 34.32
CA ASP A 478 -50.89 19.77 34.58
C ASP A 478 -51.11 19.45 36.07
N MET A 479 -50.08 19.58 36.91
CA MET A 479 -50.22 19.43 38.38
C MET A 479 -50.93 20.62 39.07
N PHE A 480 -51.13 21.74 38.37
CA PHE A 480 -51.87 22.90 38.88
C PHE A 480 -53.03 23.26 37.92
N PRO A 481 -54.11 22.46 37.86
CA PRO A 481 -55.30 22.88 37.15
C PRO A 481 -55.89 24.09 37.87
N ASN A 482 -55.96 25.22 37.16
CA ASN A 482 -56.68 26.47 37.46
C ASN A 482 -57.23 26.63 38.89
N LYS A 483 -56.67 27.61 39.62
CA LYS A 483 -57.53 28.46 40.46
C LYS A 483 -58.10 29.59 39.63
#